data_AF-A0A1R2CKX9-F1
#
_entry.id   AF-A0A1R2CKX9-F1
#
_cell.length_a   1.000
_cell.length_b   1.000
_cell.length_c   1.000
_cell.angle_alpha   90.00
_cell.angle_beta   90.00
_cell.angle_gamma   90.00
#
_symmetry.space_group_name_H-M   'P 1'
#
loop_
_entity.id
_entity.type
_entity.pdbx_description
1 polymer ?
#
loop_
_entity_poly.entity_id
_entity_poly.type
_entity_poly.pdbx_seq_one_letter_code
_entity_poly.pdbx_strand_id
1 'polypeptide(L)'
;MKIKNRKSRGRTSKNRLTGRTKKKRNVKPAGWLNKNWDENMSGKYNYEQLGLMRDPQKDVDQPFKKEAFAELVKNDKHVPTGIQIQDWQKKILEVLVKKYRRDYGSMARDIKINTWQWTKIQIRKMIEASFTS
;
A
#
# COMPACT_ATOMS: atom_id res chain seq x y z
N MET A 1 -23.04 28.16 -67.68
CA MET A 1 -22.24 27.55 -66.59
C MET A 1 -22.70 28.12 -65.24
N LYS A 2 -23.13 27.28 -64.29
CA LYS A 2 -23.49 27.69 -62.91
C LYS A 2 -22.43 27.15 -61.96
N ILE A 3 -21.63 28.04 -61.37
CA ILE A 3 -20.60 27.69 -60.39
C ILE A 3 -21.32 27.46 -59.05
N LYS A 4 -21.40 26.20 -58.60
CA LYS A 4 -22.00 25.86 -57.30
C LYS A 4 -21.06 26.34 -56.18
N ASN A 5 -21.55 27.25 -55.34
CA ASN A 5 -20.85 27.76 -54.15
C ASN A 5 -20.36 26.61 -53.26
N ARG A 6 -19.05 26.43 -53.16
CA ARG A 6 -18.44 25.52 -52.18
C ARG A 6 -18.68 26.12 -50.79
N LYS A 7 -19.42 25.40 -49.94
CA LYS A 7 -19.67 25.78 -48.54
C LYS A 7 -18.34 26.18 -47.88
N SER A 8 -18.24 27.42 -47.41
CA SER A 8 -17.08 27.87 -46.64
C SER A 8 -16.94 26.94 -45.43
N ARG A 9 -15.70 26.50 -45.18
CA ARG A 9 -15.34 25.65 -44.04
C ARG A 9 -15.88 26.31 -42.78
N GLY A 10 -16.83 25.65 -42.12
CA GLY A 10 -17.40 26.13 -40.87
C GLY A 10 -16.28 26.50 -39.91
N ARG A 11 -16.29 27.74 -39.41
CA ARG A 11 -15.39 28.18 -38.34
C ARG A 11 -15.67 27.28 -37.15
N THR A 12 -14.77 26.33 -36.88
CA THR A 12 -14.83 25.53 -35.67
C THR A 12 -14.68 26.49 -34.49
N SER A 13 -15.77 26.73 -33.76
CA SER A 13 -15.72 27.46 -32.50
C SER A 13 -14.75 26.73 -31.59
N LYS A 14 -13.68 27.42 -31.17
CA LYS A 14 -12.83 26.92 -30.10
C LYS A 14 -13.68 26.93 -28.85
N ASN A 15 -14.25 25.78 -28.50
CA ASN A 15 -14.83 25.58 -27.17
C ASN A 15 -13.74 25.99 -26.18
N ARG A 16 -13.94 27.14 -25.52
CA ARG A 16 -13.18 27.50 -24.33
C ARG A 16 -13.43 26.34 -23.38
N LEU A 17 -12.43 25.46 -23.24
CA LEU A 17 -12.32 24.60 -22.08
C LEU A 17 -12.29 25.57 -20.91
N THR A 18 -13.46 25.87 -20.33
CA THR A 18 -13.55 26.58 -19.07
C THR A 18 -12.71 25.74 -18.12
N GLY A 19 -11.53 26.25 -17.80
CA GLY A 19 -10.51 25.53 -17.06
C GLY A 19 -11.18 24.91 -15.86
N ARG A 20 -11.15 23.58 -15.77
CA ARG A 20 -11.69 22.83 -14.65
C ARG A 20 -10.85 23.22 -13.44
N THR A 21 -11.18 24.32 -12.78
CA THR A 21 -10.51 24.77 -11.58
C THR A 21 -10.81 23.73 -10.51
N LYS A 22 -9.83 22.88 -10.21
CA LYS A 22 -9.95 21.90 -9.16
C LYS A 22 -10.32 22.66 -7.88
N LYS A 23 -11.51 22.43 -7.33
CA LYS A 23 -11.89 22.97 -6.02
C LYS A 23 -10.82 22.53 -5.03
N LYS A 24 -10.10 23.48 -4.43
CA LYS A 24 -9.16 23.20 -3.35
C LYS A 24 -9.99 22.61 -2.20
N ARG A 25 -9.63 21.41 -1.74
CA ARG A 25 -10.28 20.81 -0.56
C ARG A 25 -9.84 21.63 0.65
N ASN A 26 -10.80 22.03 1.47
CA ASN A 26 -10.53 22.73 2.71
C ASN A 26 -10.09 21.69 3.77
N VAL A 27 -8.80 21.33 3.74
CA VAL A 27 -8.21 20.42 4.73
C VAL A 27 -7.91 21.27 5.95
N LYS A 28 -8.67 21.07 7.04
CA LYS A 28 -8.34 21.70 8.33
C LYS A 28 -6.98 21.12 8.78
N PRO A 29 -5.98 21.96 9.07
CA PRO A 29 -4.72 21.47 9.60
C PRO A 29 -4.95 20.75 10.93
N ALA A 30 -4.09 19.77 11.23
CA ALA A 30 -4.14 19.06 12.50
C ALA A 30 -3.95 20.07 13.65
N GLY A 31 -4.71 19.92 14.74
CA GLY A 31 -4.73 20.94 15.82
C GLY A 31 -3.38 21.21 16.46
N TRP A 32 -2.44 20.27 16.40
CA TRP A 32 -1.06 20.46 16.87
C TRP A 32 -0.21 21.35 15.93
N LEU A 33 -0.50 21.34 14.63
CA LEU A 33 0.21 22.16 13.65
C LEU A 33 -0.05 23.64 13.91
N ASN A 34 -1.31 24.02 14.16
CA ASN A 34 -1.68 25.41 14.45
C ASN A 34 -1.09 25.94 15.77
N LYS A 35 -0.77 25.05 16.73
CA LYS A 35 -0.13 25.46 17.99
C LYS A 35 1.34 25.83 17.81
N ASN A 36 2.00 25.19 16.85
CA ASN A 36 3.43 25.32 16.62
C ASN A 36 3.75 26.13 15.34
N TRP A 37 2.73 26.60 14.62
CA TRP A 37 2.86 27.39 13.40
C TRP A 37 2.58 28.86 13.71
N ASP A 38 3.63 29.68 13.72
CA ASP A 38 3.52 31.14 13.92
C ASP A 38 3.52 31.87 12.58
N GLU A 39 2.46 32.62 12.29
CA GLU A 39 2.31 33.39 11.04
C GLU A 39 3.29 34.58 10.94
N ASN A 40 3.84 35.03 12.07
CA ASN A 40 4.77 36.17 12.12
C ASN A 40 6.23 35.75 12.00
N MET A 41 6.52 34.45 12.11
CA MET A 41 7.88 33.92 12.00
C MET A 41 8.22 33.55 10.56
N SER A 42 9.52 33.46 10.26
CA SER A 42 9.94 32.97 8.95
C SER A 42 9.50 31.52 8.76
N GLY A 43 9.08 31.16 7.54
CA GLY A 43 8.73 29.77 7.23
C GLY A 43 9.85 28.79 7.59
N LYS A 44 11.12 29.19 7.41
CA LYS A 44 12.29 28.38 7.80
C LYS A 44 12.26 28.02 9.28
N TYR A 45 11.99 28.99 10.16
CA TYR A 45 11.90 28.76 11.60
C TYR A 45 10.73 27.81 11.94
N ASN A 46 9.56 28.00 11.32
CA ASN A 46 8.41 27.11 11.55
C ASN A 46 8.71 25.67 11.13
N TYR A 47 9.34 25.47 9.96
CA TYR A 47 9.71 24.13 9.51
C TYR A 47 10.81 23.50 10.38
N GLU A 48 11.71 24.30 10.95
CA GLU A 48 12.72 23.84 11.90
C GLU A 48 12.09 23.40 13.23
N GLN A 49 11.14 24.19 13.78
CA GLN A 49 10.39 23.82 15.00
C GLN A 49 9.57 22.54 14.83
N LEU A 50 9.06 22.30 13.62
CA LEU A 50 8.35 21.06 13.30
C LEU A 50 9.30 19.87 13.04
N GLY A 51 10.62 20.07 13.08
CA GLY A 51 11.62 19.06 12.76
C GLY A 51 11.64 18.64 11.28
N LEU A 52 11.02 19.43 10.39
CA LEU A 52 10.90 19.15 8.96
C LEU A 52 12.12 19.60 8.15
N MET A 53 12.92 20.51 8.70
CA MET A 53 14.22 20.93 8.12
C MET A 53 15.40 20.10 8.66
N ARG A 54 15.12 18.95 9.29
CA ARG A 54 16.16 18.08 9.82
C ARG A 54 16.98 17.49 8.68
N ASP A 55 18.29 17.71 8.72
CA ASP A 55 19.23 17.16 7.75
C ASP A 55 19.33 15.63 7.94
N PRO A 56 18.87 14.81 6.98
CA PRO A 56 18.85 13.36 7.12
C PRO A 56 20.23 12.76 7.30
N GLN A 57 21.29 13.44 6.82
CA GLN A 57 22.66 12.93 6.87
C GLN A 57 23.31 13.14 8.24
N LYS A 58 22.84 14.13 9.02
CA LYS A 58 23.44 14.53 10.29
C LYS A 58 23.14 13.56 11.44
N ASP A 59 22.10 12.73 11.29
CA ASP A 59 21.68 11.75 12.29
C ASP A 59 22.14 10.32 12.01
N VAL A 60 22.88 10.10 10.92
CA VAL A 60 23.43 8.79 10.56
C VAL A 60 24.39 8.28 11.65
N ASP A 61 25.00 9.20 12.40
CA ASP A 61 25.95 8.91 13.48
C ASP A 61 25.30 8.74 14.87
N GLN A 62 23.97 8.88 14.99
CA GLN A 62 23.32 8.58 16.27
C GLN A 62 23.32 7.05 16.48
N PRO A 63 23.97 6.53 17.55
CA PRO A 63 23.97 5.11 17.79
C PRO A 63 22.54 4.63 17.99
N PHE A 64 22.14 3.63 17.20
CA PHE A 64 20.83 3.00 17.33
C PHE A 64 20.64 2.53 18.78
N LYS A 65 19.69 3.14 19.49
CA LYS A 65 19.40 2.84 20.89
C LYS A 65 18.73 1.47 20.98
N LYS A 66 19.55 0.41 21.05
CA LYS A 66 19.10 -0.99 21.14
C LYS A 66 18.12 -1.23 22.29
N GLU A 67 18.28 -0.50 23.39
CA GLU A 67 17.43 -0.60 24.58
C GLU A 67 16.00 -0.12 24.31
N ALA A 68 15.84 1.04 23.66
CA ALA A 68 14.54 1.58 23.28
C ALA A 68 13.81 0.67 22.28
N PHE A 69 14.57 0.05 21.36
CA PHE A 69 14.01 -0.94 20.43
C PHE A 69 13.59 -2.22 21.14
N ALA A 70 14.40 -2.73 22.09
CA ALA A 70 14.05 -3.90 22.87
C ALA A 70 12.79 -3.69 23.72
N GLU A 71 12.59 -2.48 24.25
CA GLU A 71 11.38 -2.13 25.00
C GLU A 71 10.13 -2.05 24.11
N LEU A 72 10.26 -1.47 22.91
CA LEU A 72 9.19 -1.50 21.90
C LEU A 72 8.80 -2.93 21.52
N VAL A 73 9.77 -3.81 21.28
CA VAL A 73 9.53 -5.21 20.93
C VAL A 73 8.88 -6.00 22.07
N LYS A 74 9.20 -5.69 23.34
CA LYS A 74 8.54 -6.31 24.51
C LYS A 74 7.08 -5.92 24.64
N ASN A 75 6.74 -4.69 24.25
CA ASN A 75 5.38 -4.15 24.33
C ASN A 75 4.52 -4.54 23.12
N ASP A 76 5.14 -4.93 22.02
CA ASP A 76 4.45 -5.48 20.86
C ASP A 76 4.01 -6.92 21.15
N LYS A 77 2.87 -7.06 21.81
CA LYS A 77 2.22 -8.37 22.02
C LYS A 77 1.74 -8.87 20.65
N HIS A 78 2.63 -9.49 19.88
CA HIS A 78 2.23 -10.18 18.66
C HIS A 78 1.30 -11.33 19.03
N VAL A 79 0.00 -11.11 18.88
CA VAL A 79 -1.00 -12.17 18.94
C VAL A 79 -0.96 -12.85 17.58
N PRO A 80 -0.48 -14.11 17.46
CA PRO A 80 -0.50 -14.80 16.18
C PRO A 80 -1.97 -14.94 15.78
N THR A 81 -2.40 -14.12 14.81
CA THR A 81 -3.73 -14.24 14.24
C THR A 81 -3.75 -15.59 13.52
N GLY A 82 -4.68 -16.46 13.91
CA GLY A 82 -4.85 -17.76 13.27
C GLY A 82 -5.00 -17.58 11.76
N ILE A 83 -4.42 -18.49 10.97
CA ILE A 83 -4.47 -18.39 9.50
C ILE A 83 -5.91 -18.62 9.07
N GLN A 84 -6.60 -17.55 8.64
CA GLN A 84 -7.93 -17.65 8.07
C GLN A 84 -7.84 -18.12 6.63
N ILE A 85 -8.34 -19.32 6.36
CA ILE A 85 -8.32 -19.95 5.04
C ILE A 85 -9.72 -19.86 4.44
N GLN A 86 -9.82 -19.28 3.25
CA GLN A 86 -11.07 -19.20 2.51
C GLN A 86 -11.44 -20.55 1.90
N ASP A 87 -12.74 -20.79 1.65
CA ASP A 87 -13.22 -22.10 1.19
C ASP A 87 -12.63 -22.55 -0.14
N TRP A 88 -12.38 -21.61 -1.07
CA TRP A 88 -11.74 -21.95 -2.34
C TRP A 88 -10.28 -22.41 -2.17
N GLN A 89 -9.57 -21.85 -1.17
CA GLN A 89 -8.22 -22.29 -0.84
C GLN A 89 -8.25 -23.71 -0.26
N LYS A 90 -9.24 -24.01 0.59
CA LYS A 90 -9.44 -25.38 1.12
C LYS A 90 -9.64 -26.38 -0.02
N LYS A 91 -10.48 -26.07 -1.02
CA LYS A 91 -10.69 -26.93 -2.19
C LYS A 91 -9.38 -27.23 -2.94
N ILE A 92 -8.54 -26.21 -3.16
CA ILE A 92 -7.24 -26.42 -3.81
C ILE A 92 -6.35 -27.31 -2.95
N LEU A 93 -6.28 -27.06 -1.64
CA LEU A 93 -5.48 -27.85 -0.70
C LEU A 93 -5.96 -29.30 -0.60
N GLU A 94 -7.26 -29.56 -0.61
CA GLU A 94 -7.84 -30.91 -0.64
C GLU A 94 -7.39 -31.68 -1.89
N VAL A 95 -7.42 -31.04 -3.06
CA VAL A 95 -6.95 -31.65 -4.31
C VAL A 95 -5.45 -31.93 -4.26
N LEU A 96 -4.65 -30.98 -3.73
CA LEU A 96 -3.21 -31.16 -3.56
C LEU A 96 -2.88 -32.31 -2.60
N VAL A 97 -3.55 -32.38 -1.44
CA VAL A 97 -3.39 -33.45 -0.44
C VAL A 97 -3.84 -34.79 -1.02
N LYS A 98 -4.93 -34.83 -1.78
CA LYS A 98 -5.40 -36.06 -2.44
C LYS A 98 -4.38 -36.60 -3.45
N LYS A 99 -3.69 -35.72 -4.18
CA LYS A 99 -2.71 -36.12 -5.21
C LYS A 99 -1.33 -36.46 -4.64
N TYR A 100 -0.82 -35.66 -3.71
CA TYR A 100 0.57 -35.73 -3.22
C TYR A 100 0.72 -36.13 -1.74
N ARG A 101 -0.39 -36.32 -1.02
CA ARG A 101 -0.43 -36.71 0.41
C ARG A 101 0.27 -35.72 1.32
N ARG A 102 1.50 -36.01 1.76
CA ARG A 102 2.32 -35.18 2.67
C ARG A 102 3.59 -34.63 2.00
N ASP A 103 3.74 -34.81 0.69
CA ASP A 103 4.87 -34.23 -0.04
C ASP A 103 4.58 -32.77 -0.44
N TYR A 104 4.91 -31.86 0.48
CA TYR A 104 4.77 -30.42 0.26
C TYR A 104 5.69 -29.87 -0.84
N GLY A 105 6.78 -30.57 -1.17
CA GLY A 105 7.70 -30.17 -2.22
C GLY A 105 7.06 -30.33 -3.59
N SER A 106 6.44 -31.49 -3.83
CA SER A 106 5.71 -31.74 -5.07
C SER A 106 4.44 -30.89 -5.19
N MET A 107 3.72 -30.64 -4.09
CA MET A 107 2.56 -29.72 -4.10
C MET A 107 2.94 -28.30 -4.53
N ALA A 108 4.04 -27.78 -4.00
CA ALA A 108 4.50 -26.43 -4.33
C ALA A 108 4.88 -26.31 -5.82
N ARG A 109 5.41 -27.38 -6.42
CA ARG A 109 5.82 -27.43 -7.84
C ARG A 109 4.68 -27.67 -8.82
N ASP A 110 3.51 -28.14 -8.37
CA ASP A 110 2.38 -28.40 -9.27
C ASP A 110 1.68 -27.11 -9.68
N ILE A 111 2.22 -26.46 -10.72
CA ILE A 111 1.73 -25.17 -11.25
C ILE A 111 0.25 -25.22 -11.65
N LYS A 112 -0.27 -26.40 -12.05
CA LYS A 112 -1.64 -26.53 -12.53
C LYS A 112 -2.65 -26.42 -11.38
N ILE A 113 -2.34 -27.05 -10.25
CA ILE A 113 -3.23 -27.09 -9.08
C ILE A 113 -2.90 -25.92 -8.14
N ASN A 114 -1.61 -25.64 -7.93
CA ASN A 114 -1.10 -24.50 -7.16
C ASN A 114 -0.96 -23.26 -8.05
N THR A 115 -2.07 -22.74 -8.55
CA THR A 115 -2.09 -21.59 -9.47
C THR A 115 -1.44 -20.34 -8.87
N TRP A 116 -1.54 -20.16 -7.54
CA TRP A 116 -0.99 -19.03 -6.80
C TRP A 116 0.46 -19.24 -6.37
N GLN A 117 1.07 -20.35 -6.77
CA GLN A 117 2.47 -20.69 -6.49
C GLN A 117 2.84 -20.58 -5.00
N TRP A 118 1.95 -21.05 -4.12
CA TRP A 118 2.24 -21.10 -2.69
C TRP A 118 3.51 -21.91 -2.41
N THR A 119 4.32 -21.39 -1.51
CA THR A 119 5.55 -22.05 -1.06
C THR A 119 5.22 -23.28 -0.22
N LYS A 120 6.17 -24.22 -0.14
CA LYS A 120 6.05 -25.43 0.70
C LYS A 120 5.66 -25.11 2.16
N ILE A 121 6.16 -24.00 2.70
CA ILE A 121 5.92 -23.59 4.09
C ILE A 121 4.48 -23.08 4.23
N GLN A 122 4.01 -22.27 3.27
CA GLN A 122 2.64 -21.77 3.27
C GLN A 122 1.63 -22.92 3.16
N ILE A 123 1.83 -23.83 2.20
CA ILE A 123 0.97 -25.01 2.02
C ILE A 123 0.89 -25.82 3.31
N ARG A 124 2.04 -26.10 3.95
CA ARG A 124 2.09 -26.81 5.22
C ARG A 124 1.27 -26.10 6.31
N LYS A 125 1.54 -24.80 6.52
CA LYS A 125 0.82 -24.00 7.54
C LYS A 125 -0.68 -23.95 7.29
N MET A 126 -1.09 -23.83 6.03
CA MET A 126 -2.50 -23.80 5.66
C MET A 126 -3.16 -25.17 5.90
N ILE A 127 -2.52 -26.28 5.55
CA ILE A 127 -3.03 -27.63 5.82
C ILE A 127 -3.14 -27.87 7.33
N GLU A 128 -2.11 -27.50 8.11
CA GLU A 128 -2.15 -27.61 9.58
C GLU A 128 -3.32 -26.79 10.15
N ALA A 129 -3.57 -25.58 9.64
CA ALA A 129 -4.69 -24.76 10.08
C ALA A 129 -6.07 -25.28 9.60
N SER A 130 -6.17 -25.95 8.45
CA SER A 130 -7.46 -26.40 7.90
C SER A 130 -7.90 -27.78 8.36
N PHE A 131 -6.97 -28.69 8.66
CA PHE A 131 -7.27 -30.10 8.99
C PHE A 131 -7.00 -30.46 10.46
N THR A 132 -6.49 -29.53 11.28
CA THR A 132 -6.18 -29.77 12.70
C THR A 132 -7.10 -28.96 13.64
N SER A 133 -8.22 -28.42 13.13
CA SER A 133 -9.29 -27.80 13.93
C SER A 133 -10.43 -28.77 14.19
#